data_AF-A0A914RRF5-F1
#
_entry.id   AF-A0A914RRF5-F1
#
_cell.length_a   1.000
_cell.length_b   1.000
_cell.length_c   1.000
_cell.angle_alpha   90.00
_cell.angle_beta   90.00
_cell.angle_gamma   90.00
#
_symmetry.space_group_name_H-M   'P 1'
#
loop_
_entity.id
_entity.type
_entity.pdbx_description
1 polymer ?
#
loop_
_entity_poly.entity_id
_entity_poly.type
_entity_poly.pdbx_seq_one_letter_code
_entity_poly.pdbx_strand_id
1 'polypeptide(L)' 'RQTQSAHPARFSPEDKFSKYRIIVKKRFGILPTMQPKPIY' A
#
# COMPACT_ATOMS: atom_id res chain seq x y z
N ARG A 1 -0.96 23.08 -6.24
CA ARG A 1 -1.20 21.61 -6.33
C ARG A 1 0.11 20.96 -6.76
N GLN A 2 0.65 20.02 -5.99
CA GLN A 2 1.90 19.34 -6.39
C GLN A 2 1.60 18.33 -7.50
N THR A 3 2.46 18.29 -8.51
CA THR A 3 2.41 17.27 -9.56
C THR A 3 3.02 15.98 -9.03
N GLN A 4 2.46 14.84 -9.45
CA GLN A 4 2.96 13.52 -9.09
C GLN A 4 3.38 12.78 -10.35
N SER A 5 4.33 11.85 -10.23
CA SER A 5 4.65 10.94 -11.33
C SER A 5 3.40 10.14 -11.71
N ALA A 6 3.14 10.02 -13.01
CA ALA A 6 2.07 9.15 -13.51
C ALA A 6 2.42 7.65 -13.38
N HIS A 7 3.69 7.33 -13.10
CA HIS A 7 4.19 5.97 -13.07
C HIS A 7 4.18 5.46 -11.62
N PRO A 8 3.78 4.20 -11.38
CA PRO A 8 3.80 3.61 -10.05
C PRO A 8 5.25 3.48 -9.53
N ALA A 9 5.38 3.33 -8.21
CA ALA A 9 6.66 3.00 -7.60
C ALA A 9 7.20 1.66 -8.16
N ARG A 10 8.49 1.60 -8.45
CA ARG A 10 9.15 0.40 -8.97
C ARG A 10 9.10 -0.73 -7.94
N PHE A 11 8.84 -1.95 -8.40
CA PHE A 11 8.95 -3.15 -7.56
C PHE A 11 10.42 -3.39 -7.16
N SER A 12 10.64 -3.67 -5.87
CA SER A 12 11.90 -4.16 -5.31
C SER A 12 11.59 -5.42 -4.52
N PRO A 13 12.27 -6.55 -4.78
CA PRO A 13 12.08 -7.78 -4.02
C PRO A 13 12.34 -7.63 -2.52
N GLU A 14 13.31 -6.80 -2.15
CA GLU A 14 13.75 -6.63 -0.76
C GLU A 14 12.75 -5.84 0.08
N ASP A 15 12.01 -4.93 -0.56
CA ASP A 15 10.96 -4.12 0.08
C ASP A 15 11.34 -3.59 1.48
N LYS A 16 12.47 -2.87 1.54
CA LYS A 16 13.10 -2.39 2.79
C LYS A 16 12.14 -1.62 3.73
N PHE A 17 11.12 -0.98 3.17
CA PHE A 17 10.14 -0.16 3.91
C PHE A 17 8.78 -0.85 4.10
N SER A 18 8.68 -2.15 3.85
CA SER A 18 7.48 -2.97 4.05
C SER A 18 6.82 -2.76 5.42
N LYS A 19 7.62 -2.78 6.50
CA LYS A 19 7.16 -2.54 7.88
C LYS A 19 6.39 -1.23 8.00
N TYR A 20 6.96 -0.13 7.51
CA TYR A 20 6.35 1.19 7.59
C TYR A 20 5.09 1.28 6.73
N ARG A 21 5.12 0.71 5.51
CA ARG A 21 3.95 0.65 4.62
C ARG A 21 2.78 -0.06 5.29
N ILE A 22 3.02 -1.19 5.94
CA ILE A 22 1.97 -1.95 6.65
C ILE A 22 1.41 -1.14 7.83
N ILE A 23 2.27 -0.50 8.63
CA ILE A 23 1.83 0.33 9.77
C ILE A 23 0.94 1.48 9.30
N VAL A 24 1.31 2.17 8.21
CA VAL A 24 0.48 3.24 7.62
C VAL A 24 -0.86 2.67 7.14
N LYS A 25 -0.85 1.58 6.37
CA LYS A 25 -2.09 0.96 5.88
C LYS A 25 -3.04 0.53 6.99
N LYS A 26 -2.50 -0.02 8.10
CA LYS A 26 -3.29 -0.38 9.29
C LYS A 26 -3.91 0.85 9.96
N ARG A 27 -3.13 1.93 10.16
CA ARG A 27 -3.62 3.18 10.77
C ARG A 27 -4.79 3.80 10.02
N PHE A 28 -4.80 3.69 8.69
CA PHE A 28 -5.86 4.22 7.83
C PHE A 28 -6.93 3.19 7.43
N GLY A 29 -6.88 1.96 7.97
CA GLY A 29 -7.89 0.92 7.68
C GLY A 29 -7.90 0.38 6.23
N ILE A 30 -6.90 0.71 5.41
CA ILE A 30 -6.81 0.31 3.99
C ILE A 30 -5.94 -0.94 3.76
N LEU A 31 -5.67 -1.71 4.81
CA LEU A 31 -4.88 -2.93 4.67
C LEU A 31 -5.71 -3.99 3.91
N PRO A 32 -5.26 -4.49 2.74
CA PRO A 32 -6.08 -5.37 1.90
C PRO A 32 -6.51 -6.67 2.60
N THR A 33 -5.67 -7.20 3.48
CA THR A 33 -5.95 -8.44 4.23
C THR A 33 -7.02 -8.27 5.32
N MET A 34 -7.43 -7.04 5.61
CA MET A 34 -8.50 -6.74 6.57
C MET A 34 -9.83 -6.38 5.88
N GLN A 35 -9.88 -6.40 4.54
CA GLN A 35 -11.10 -6.14 3.79
C GLN A 35 -11.98 -7.41 3.75
N PRO A 36 -13.31 -7.26 3.71
CA PRO A 36 -14.20 -8.41 3.51
C PRO A 36 -13.86 -9.11 2.19
N LYS A 37 -14.04 -10.43 2.15
CA LYS A 37 -13.85 -11.19 0.91
C LYS A 37 -14.80 -10.62 -0.16
N PRO A 38 -14.35 -10.42 -1.41
CA PRO A 38 -15.24 -10.05 -2.49
C PRO A 38 -16.33 -11.11 -2.66
N ILE A 39 -17.58 -10.67 -2.77
CA ILE A 39 -18.71 -11.51 -3.16
C ILE A 39 -18.73 -11.46 -4.69
N TYR A 40 -18.62 -12.63 -5.32
CA TYR A 40 -18.67 -12.80 -6.77
C TYR A 40 -20.07 -13.17 -7.22
#